data_AF-A0A848H6H6-F1
#
_entry.id   AF-A0A848H6H6-F1
#
_cell.length_a   1.000
_cell.length_b   1.000
_cell.length_c   1.000
_cell.angle_alpha   90.00
_cell.angle_beta   90.00
_cell.angle_gamma   90.00
#
_symmetry.space_group_name_H-M   'P 1'
#
loop_
_entity.id
_entity.type
_entity.pdbx_description
1 polymer ?
#
loop_
_entity_poly.entity_id
_entity_poly.type
_entity_poly.pdbx_seq_one_letter_code
_entity_poly.pdbx_strand_id
1 'polypeptide(L)'
;MLLAAAVFSHWLLDALVHRPELPLAGTGSPAIGLSLWNAMPFALAVEAAIALAGLWLFLRGSGLPRSRAVMLALLVMATLAFTIAGMTVAPAPPSALAMAASSLVTIAVLCALVAWLVHGRSR
;
A
#
# COMPACT_ATOMS: atom_id res chain seq x y z
N MET A 1 21.60 7.56 5.80
CA MET A 1 20.77 7.20 6.98
C MET A 1 19.32 6.91 6.60
N LEU A 2 18.61 7.78 5.85
CA LEU A 2 17.23 7.52 5.42
C LEU A 2 17.06 6.23 4.60
N LEU A 3 17.98 5.95 3.67
CA LEU A 3 17.94 4.73 2.87
C LEU A 3 18.06 3.45 3.73
N ALA A 4 18.98 3.45 4.70
CA ALA A 4 19.15 2.33 5.63
C ALA A 4 17.89 2.12 6.50
N ALA A 5 17.29 3.21 6.99
CA ALA A 5 16.04 3.14 7.73
C ALA A 5 14.88 2.59 6.88
N ALA A 6 14.77 3.02 5.62
CA ALA A 6 13.75 2.52 4.70
C ALA A 6 13.92 1.02 4.43
N VAL A 7 15.13 0.58 4.07
CA VAL A 7 15.45 -0.83 3.84
C VAL A 7 15.15 -1.67 5.07
N PHE A 8 15.57 -1.23 6.25
CA PHE A 8 15.31 -1.94 7.50
C PHE A 8 13.82 -2.00 7.84
N SER A 9 13.08 -0.90 7.68
CA SER A 9 11.62 -0.89 7.90
C SER A 9 10.89 -1.82 6.94
N HIS A 10 11.34 -1.91 5.68
CA HIS A 10 10.75 -2.78 4.69
C HIS A 10 10.96 -4.25 5.06
N TRP A 11 12.17 -4.64 5.43
CA TRP A 11 12.47 -5.98 5.91
C TRP A 11 11.62 -6.37 7.14
N LEU A 12 11.42 -5.45 8.09
CA LEU A 12 10.59 -5.70 9.27
C LEU A 12 9.11 -5.91 8.90
N LEU A 13 8.59 -5.12 7.96
CA LEU A 13 7.22 -5.29 7.45
C LEU A 13 7.08 -6.60 6.67
N ASP A 14 8.10 -7.01 5.92
CA ASP A 14 8.09 -8.30 5.23
C ASP A 14 8.01 -9.45 6.24
N ALA A 15 8.77 -9.39 7.34
CA ALA A 15 8.73 -10.39 8.41
C ALA A 15 7.37 -10.48 9.11
N LEU A 16 6.60 -9.39 9.16
CA LEU A 16 5.23 -9.42 9.68
C LEU A 16 4.28 -10.13 8.69
N VAL A 17 4.41 -9.81 7.41
CA VAL A 17 3.45 -10.20 6.38
C VAL A 17 3.64 -11.64 5.89
N HIS A 18 4.88 -12.01 5.63
CA HIS A 18 5.24 -13.24 4.93
C HIS A 18 5.23 -14.45 5.84
N ARG A 19 5.19 -15.63 5.21
CA ARG A 19 5.40 -16.89 5.91
C ARG A 19 6.87 -16.98 6.36
N PRO A 20 7.25 -17.96 7.20
CA PRO A 20 8.64 -18.10 7.66
C PRO A 20 9.62 -18.44 6.51
N GLU A 21 9.94 -17.45 5.69
CA GLU A 21 10.75 -17.56 4.48
C GLU A 21 11.90 -16.54 4.43
N LEU A 22 11.96 -15.59 5.37
CA LEU A 22 12.99 -14.56 5.43
C LEU A 22 14.18 -15.02 6.28
N PRO A 23 15.35 -15.33 5.67
CA PRO A 23 16.53 -15.72 6.43
C PRO A 23 17.05 -14.56 7.29
N LEU A 24 17.31 -14.84 8.58
CA LEU A 24 17.75 -13.82 9.53
C LEU A 24 19.13 -13.21 9.20
N ALA A 25 20.08 -14.03 8.74
CA ALA A 25 21.48 -13.63 8.54
C ALA A 25 22.13 -14.22 7.29
N GLY A 26 21.35 -14.86 6.40
CA GLY A 26 21.83 -15.49 5.17
C GLY A 26 21.37 -16.93 4.98
N THR A 27 21.90 -17.59 3.95
CA THR A 27 21.56 -18.96 3.59
C THR A 27 21.82 -19.94 4.74
N GLY A 28 20.79 -20.70 5.12
CA GLY A 28 20.86 -21.66 6.23
C GLY A 28 20.58 -21.10 7.63
N SER A 29 20.35 -19.79 7.76
CA SER A 29 19.88 -19.19 9.02
C SER A 29 18.38 -19.45 9.25
N PRO A 30 17.89 -19.41 10.52
CA PRO A 30 16.47 -19.52 10.81
C PRO A 30 15.66 -18.49 10.02
N ALA A 31 14.60 -18.96 9.36
CA ALA A 31 13.69 -18.08 8.64
C ALA A 31 12.64 -17.51 9.60
N ILE A 32 12.33 -16.23 9.46
CA ILE A 32 11.33 -15.52 10.24
C ILE A 32 10.12 -15.14 9.37
N GLY A 33 8.95 -15.04 9.99
CA GLY A 33 7.71 -14.69 9.32
C GLY A 33 6.50 -14.91 10.23
N LEU A 34 5.62 -13.91 10.38
CA LEU A 34 4.41 -14.01 11.21
C LEU A 34 3.15 -14.41 10.40
N SER A 35 3.27 -14.55 9.09
CA SER A 35 2.21 -15.03 8.19
C SER A 35 0.90 -14.24 8.29
N LEU A 36 0.96 -12.91 8.40
CA LEU A 36 -0.24 -12.07 8.55
C LEU A 36 -1.30 -12.35 7.48
N TRP A 37 -0.89 -12.65 6.24
CA TRP A 37 -1.79 -12.98 5.13
C TRP A 37 -2.57 -14.28 5.30
N ASN A 38 -2.18 -15.18 6.22
CA ASN A 38 -3.02 -16.32 6.58
C ASN A 38 -4.35 -15.88 7.23
N ALA A 39 -4.38 -14.69 7.85
CA ALA A 39 -5.57 -14.04 8.37
C ALA A 39 -5.93 -12.81 7.53
N MET A 40 -6.29 -13.01 6.26
CA MET A 40 -6.56 -11.95 5.28
C MET A 40 -7.49 -10.83 5.78
N PRO A 41 -8.61 -11.09 6.49
CA PRO A 41 -9.44 -10.01 7.02
C PRO A 41 -8.70 -9.08 7.99
N PHE A 42 -7.80 -9.63 8.81
CA PHE A 42 -6.99 -8.86 9.74
C PHE A 42 -5.89 -8.08 9.00
N ALA A 43 -5.25 -8.69 7.99
CA ALA A 43 -4.29 -8.01 7.13
C ALA A 43 -4.91 -6.78 6.44
N LEU A 44 -6.08 -6.95 5.81
CA LEU A 44 -6.80 -5.87 5.13
C LEU A 44 -7.30 -4.81 6.11
N ALA A 45 -7.67 -5.17 7.35
CA ALA A 45 -8.04 -4.21 8.37
C ALA A 45 -6.86 -3.32 8.78
N VAL A 46 -5.67 -3.91 8.96
CA VAL A 46 -4.43 -3.17 9.23
C VAL A 46 -4.07 -2.25 8.05
N GLU A 47 -4.17 -2.75 6.82
CA GLU A 47 -3.93 -1.96 5.61
C GLU A 47 -4.88 -0.74 5.52
N ALA A 48 -6.18 -0.96 5.70
CA ALA A 48 -7.17 0.09 5.70
C ALA A 48 -6.90 1.12 6.82
N ALA A 49 -6.54 0.67 8.01
CA ALA A 49 -6.21 1.57 9.12
C ALA A 49 -5.01 2.47 8.80
N ILE A 50 -3.95 1.91 8.21
CA ILE A 50 -2.76 2.68 7.80
C ILE A 50 -3.12 3.70 6.72
N ALA A 51 -3.86 3.29 5.69
CA ALA A 51 -4.26 4.17 4.59
C ALA A 51 -5.15 5.33 5.07
N LEU A 52 -6.15 5.04 5.91
CA LEU A 52 -7.06 6.05 6.46
C LEU A 52 -6.34 6.98 7.45
N ALA A 53 -5.43 6.46 8.27
CA ALA A 53 -4.61 7.28 9.16
C ALA A 53 -3.70 8.23 8.35
N GLY A 54 -3.07 7.73 7.29
CA GLY A 54 -2.25 8.53 6.37
C GLY A 54 -3.06 9.64 5.70
N LEU A 55 -4.24 9.31 5.18
CA LEU A 55 -5.17 10.29 4.60
C LEU A 55 -5.58 11.35 5.64
N TRP A 56 -5.94 10.94 6.85
CA TRP A 56 -6.32 11.85 7.93
C TRP A 56 -5.18 12.81 8.29
N LEU A 57 -3.97 12.29 8.49
CA LEU A 57 -2.78 13.11 8.77
C LEU A 57 -2.51 14.11 7.64
N PHE A 58 -2.58 13.66 6.38
CA PHE A 58 -2.39 14.52 5.21
C PHE A 58 -3.45 15.62 5.12
N LEU A 59 -4.73 15.28 5.26
CA LEU A 59 -5.82 16.26 5.18
C LEU A 59 -5.76 17.29 6.31
N ARG A 60 -5.30 16.92 7.51
CA ARG A 60 -5.09 17.87 8.60
C ARG A 60 -4.04 18.94 8.31
N GLY A 61 -3.02 18.62 7.51
CA GLY A 61 -1.91 19.53 7.20
C GLY A 61 -1.93 20.16 5.81
N SER A 62 -2.76 19.66 4.88
CA SER A 62 -2.66 20.01 3.46
C SER A 62 -3.30 21.35 3.05
N GLY A 63 -4.25 21.88 3.83
CA GLY A 63 -4.98 23.11 3.48
C GLY A 63 -5.81 23.02 2.19
N LEU A 64 -6.10 21.81 1.71
CA LEU A 64 -6.86 21.60 0.46
C LEU A 64 -8.30 22.14 0.58
N PRO A 65 -8.86 22.71 -0.49
CA PRO A 65 -10.27 23.07 -0.52
C PRO A 65 -11.13 21.80 -0.37
N ARG A 66 -12.29 21.95 0.29
CA ARG A 66 -13.18 20.84 0.66
C ARG A 66 -13.49 19.90 -0.50
N SER A 67 -13.73 20.42 -1.71
CA SER A 67 -14.01 19.61 -2.90
C SER A 67 -12.88 18.64 -3.22
N ARG A 68 -11.62 19.11 -3.18
CA ARG A 68 -10.43 18.28 -3.46
C ARG A 68 -10.12 17.31 -2.34
N ALA A 69 -10.34 17.71 -1.09
CA ALA A 69 -10.22 16.83 0.06
C ALA A 69 -11.21 15.65 -0.06
N VAL A 70 -12.47 15.92 -0.46
CA VAL A 70 -13.47 14.89 -0.72
C VAL A 70 -13.07 14.00 -1.90
N MET A 71 -12.60 14.57 -3.01
CA MET A 71 -12.13 13.78 -4.15
C MET A 71 -10.95 12.88 -3.79
N LEU A 72 -10.00 13.36 -2.99
CA LEU A 72 -8.88 12.57 -2.52
C LEU A 72 -9.34 11.44 -1.59
N ALA A 73 -10.28 11.72 -0.69
CA ALA A 73 -10.87 10.69 0.16
C ALA A 73 -11.59 9.61 -0.67
N LEU A 74 -12.39 10.01 -1.66
CA LEU A 74 -13.05 9.07 -2.57
C LEU A 74 -12.04 8.25 -3.38
N LEU A 75 -10.94 8.86 -3.83
CA LEU A 75 -9.86 8.14 -4.52
C LEU A 75 -9.24 7.07 -3.62
N VAL A 76 -8.91 7.41 -2.37
CA VAL A 76 -8.36 6.45 -1.39
C VAL A 76 -9.35 5.33 -1.10
N MET A 77 -10.65 5.65 -0.92
CA MET A 77 -11.67 4.63 -0.71
C MET A 77 -11.85 3.72 -1.91
N ALA A 78 -11.77 4.26 -3.13
CA ALA A 78 -11.83 3.47 -4.36
C ALA A 78 -10.59 2.55 -4.50
N THR A 79 -9.40 3.04 -4.14
CA THR A 79 -8.18 2.22 -4.10
C THR A 79 -8.29 1.10 -3.07
N LEU A 80 -8.78 1.39 -1.87
CA LEU A 80 -9.01 0.36 -0.83
C LEU A 80 -10.01 -0.70 -1.29
N ALA A 81 -11.13 -0.29 -1.89
CA ALA A 81 -12.12 -1.22 -2.43
C ALA A 81 -11.52 -2.09 -3.54
N PHE A 82 -10.72 -1.50 -4.42
CA PHE A 82 -9.98 -2.22 -5.46
C PHE A 82 -9.00 -3.24 -4.86
N THR A 83 -8.22 -2.87 -3.83
CA THR A 83 -7.30 -3.79 -3.17
C THR A 83 -8.03 -4.95 -2.49
N ILE A 84 -9.10 -4.65 -1.74
CA ILE A 84 -9.91 -5.69 -1.08
C ILE A 84 -10.47 -6.68 -2.11
N ALA A 85 -11.05 -6.18 -3.21
CA ALA A 85 -11.55 -7.03 -4.28
C ALA A 85 -10.42 -7.85 -4.93
N GLY A 86 -9.27 -7.23 -5.17
CA GLY A 86 -8.08 -7.85 -5.75
C GLY A 86 -7.50 -8.98 -4.90
N MET A 87 -7.53 -8.84 -3.58
CA MET A 87 -6.95 -9.81 -2.64
C MET A 87 -7.92 -10.92 -2.20
N THR A 88 -9.21 -10.79 -2.50
CA THR A 88 -10.24 -11.73 -1.99
C THR A 88 -11.07 -12.42 -3.08
N VAL A 89 -11.39 -11.72 -4.17
CA VAL A 89 -12.31 -12.21 -5.20
C VAL A 89 -11.63 -12.37 -6.56
N ALA A 90 -10.69 -11.49 -6.88
CA ALA A 90 -10.05 -11.49 -8.20
C ALA A 90 -9.22 -12.78 -8.42
N PRO A 91 -9.24 -13.33 -9.64
CA PRO A 91 -8.37 -14.45 -9.97
C PRO A 91 -6.91 -14.02 -9.91
N ALA A 92 -6.03 -15.00 -9.66
CA ALA A 92 -4.60 -14.76 -9.69
C ALA A 92 -4.16 -14.20 -11.07
N PRO A 93 -3.20 -13.27 -11.09
CA PRO A 93 -2.71 -12.72 -12.35
C PRO A 93 -2.12 -13.84 -13.22
N PRO A 94 -2.32 -13.79 -14.55
CA PRO A 94 -1.95 -14.89 -15.45
C PRO A 94 -0.43 -15.08 -15.59
N SER A 95 0.37 -14.10 -15.17
CA SER A 95 1.83 -14.18 -15.14
C SER A 95 2.43 -13.15 -14.20
N ALA A 96 3.70 -13.37 -13.79
CA ALA A 96 4.46 -12.41 -13.01
C ALA A 96 4.63 -11.06 -13.74
N LEU A 97 4.80 -11.09 -15.06
CA LEU A 97 4.88 -9.86 -15.86
C LEU A 97 3.55 -9.09 -15.84
N ALA A 98 2.42 -9.78 -15.97
CA ALA A 98 1.10 -9.15 -15.91
C ALA A 98 0.85 -8.51 -14.55
N MET A 99 1.27 -9.18 -13.47
CA MET A 99 1.21 -8.64 -12.11
C MET A 99 2.09 -7.39 -11.96
N ALA A 100 3.36 -7.47 -12.37
CA ALA A 100 4.29 -6.35 -12.26
C ALA A 100 3.84 -5.14 -13.09
N ALA A 101 3.37 -5.37 -14.32
CA ALA A 101 2.89 -4.33 -15.21
C ALA A 101 1.63 -3.65 -14.64
N SER A 102 0.65 -4.42 -14.16
CA SER A 102 -0.57 -3.85 -13.57
C SER A 102 -0.27 -3.05 -12.31
N SER A 103 0.59 -3.56 -11.42
CA SER A 103 1.03 -2.83 -10.23
C SER A 103 1.71 -1.51 -10.59
N LEU A 104 2.64 -1.51 -11.57
CA LEU A 104 3.35 -0.30 -11.98
C LEU A 104 2.39 0.74 -12.57
N VAL A 105 1.44 0.30 -13.41
CA VAL A 105 0.41 1.18 -13.99
C VAL A 105 -0.47 1.77 -12.89
N THR A 106 -0.96 0.95 -11.96
CA THR A 106 -1.77 1.43 -10.83
C THR A 106 -1.03 2.47 -10.01
N ILE A 107 0.23 2.21 -9.65
CA ILE A 107 1.06 3.15 -8.89
C ILE A 107 1.23 4.46 -9.68
N ALA A 108 1.61 4.40 -10.95
CA ALA A 108 1.83 5.58 -11.78
C ALA A 108 0.55 6.44 -11.92
N VAL A 109 -0.60 5.80 -12.16
CA VAL A 109 -1.89 6.47 -12.28
C VAL A 109 -2.29 7.12 -10.95
N LEU A 110 -2.16 6.41 -9.82
CA LEU A 110 -2.49 6.97 -8.51
C LEU A 110 -1.59 8.16 -8.17
N CYS A 111 -0.29 8.05 -8.39
CA CYS A 111 0.65 9.15 -8.20
C CYS A 111 0.27 10.37 -9.05
N ALA A 112 -0.06 10.17 -10.33
CA ALA A 112 -0.48 11.25 -11.22
C ALA A 112 -1.79 11.92 -10.77
N LEU A 113 -2.79 11.12 -10.38
CA LEU A 113 -4.08 11.62 -9.88
C LEU A 113 -3.93 12.41 -8.58
N VAL A 114 -3.15 11.89 -7.63
CA VAL A 114 -2.86 12.58 -6.36
C VAL A 114 -2.10 13.87 -6.63
N ALA A 115 -1.06 13.85 -7.47
CA ALA A 115 -0.31 15.04 -7.82
C ALA A 115 -1.21 16.10 -8.48
N TRP A 116 -2.13 15.69 -9.36
CA TRP A 116 -3.11 16.58 -9.98
C TRP A 116 -4.11 17.15 -8.98
N LEU A 117 -4.64 16.35 -8.06
CA LEU A 117 -5.55 16.81 -7.01
C LEU A 117 -4.87 17.81 -6.06
N VAL A 118 -3.61 17.54 -5.71
CA VAL A 118 -2.87 18.35 -4.75
C VAL A 118 -2.32 19.63 -5.39
N HIS A 119 -1.78 19.56 -6.62
CA HIS A 119 -1.08 20.68 -7.26
C HIS A 119 -1.79 21.28 -8.47
N GLY A 120 -2.83 20.64 -9.02
CA GLY A 120 -3.58 21.18 -10.13
C GLY A 120 -4.09 22.57 -9.78
N ARG A 121 -3.77 23.60 -10.55
CA ARG A 121 -4.16 24.97 -10.22
C ARG A 121 -5.69 25.10 -10.28
N SER A 122 -6.32 25.52 -9.18
CA SER A 122 -7.66 26.11 -9.23
C SER A 122 -7.49 27.45 -9.96
N ARG A 123 -7.76 27.44 -11.27
CA ARG A 123 -8.07 28.68 -11.99
C ARG A 123 -9.48 29.11 -11.60
#